data_AF-K6ZIA9-F1
#
_entry.id   AF-K6ZIA9-F1
#
_cell.length_a   1.000
_cell.length_b   1.000
_cell.length_c   1.000
_cell.angle_alpha   90.00
_cell.angle_beta   90.00
_cell.angle_gamma   90.00
#
_symmetry.space_group_name_H-M   'P 1'
#
loop_
_entity.id
_entity.type
_entity.pdbx_description
1 polymer ?
#
loop_
_entity_poly.entity_id
_entity_poly.type
_entity_poly.pdbx_seq_one_letter_code
_entity_poly.pdbx_strand_id
1 'polypeptide(L)' 'MFEKQKNILVMGASKPGNMGQIIANAFIDQGNNVIISGRSNQKL' A
#
# COMPACT_ATOMS: atom_id res chain seq x y z
N MET A 1 1.99 -0.05 23.98
CA MET A 1 3.22 0.24 23.22
C MET A 1 2.78 0.68 21.84
N PHE A 2 3.08 1.91 21.42
CA PHE A 2 2.85 2.31 20.03
C PHE A 2 4.03 1.77 19.22
N GLU A 3 3.79 0.73 18.43
CA GLU A 3 4.72 0.27 17.39
C GLU A 3 5.16 1.50 16.56
N LYS A 4 6.47 1.63 16.33
CA LYS A 4 7.01 2.75 15.56
C LYS A 4 6.43 2.72 14.15
N GLN A 5 5.66 3.75 13.79
CA GLN A 5 5.13 3.93 12.44
C GLN A 5 6.26 3.89 11.40
N LYS A 6 6.09 3.07 10.35
CA LYS A 6 7.05 2.95 9.25
C LYS A 6 6.47 3.51 7.96
N ASN A 7 7.37 3.90 7.06
CA ASN A 7 7.03 4.20 5.67
C ASN A 7 7.26 2.92 4.84
N ILE A 8 6.24 2.45 4.13
CA ILE A 8 6.27 1.19 3.37
C ILE A 8 5.93 1.47 1.91
N LEU A 9 6.78 1.01 1.00
CA LEU A 9 6.50 1.03 -0.44
C LEU A 9 5.93 -0.33 -0.87
N VAL A 10 4.73 -0.32 -1.47
CA VAL A 10 4.12 -1.52 -2.05
C VAL A 10 4.01 -1.34 -3.57
N MET A 11 4.75 -2.16 -4.30
CA MET A 11 4.74 -2.18 -5.76
C MET A 11 3.67 -3.12 -6.29
N GLY A 12 3.04 -2.77 -7.41
CA GLY A 12 2.02 -3.59 -8.05
C GLY A 12 0.68 -3.60 -7.30
N ALA A 13 0.46 -2.68 -6.35
CA ALA A 13 -0.76 -2.58 -5.55
C ALA A 13 -1.81 -1.61 -6.13
N SER A 14 -1.69 -1.20 -7.40
CA SER A 14 -2.57 -0.18 -7.99
C SER A 14 -3.95 -0.69 -8.44
N LYS A 15 -4.23 -2.00 -8.34
CA LYS A 15 -5.52 -2.58 -8.76
C LYS A 15 -6.28 -3.11 -7.54
N PRO A 16 -7.55 -2.69 -7.34
CA PRO A 16 -8.39 -3.24 -6.29
C PRO A 16 -8.48 -4.77 -6.36
N GLY A 17 -8.42 -5.42 -5.20
CA GLY A 17 -8.55 -6.88 -5.07
C GLY A 17 -7.30 -7.69 -5.43
N ASN A 18 -6.21 -7.07 -5.89
CA ASN A 18 -4.96 -7.80 -6.08
C ASN A 18 -4.18 -7.98 -4.75
N MET A 19 -3.23 -8.92 -4.75
CA MET A 19 -2.41 -9.22 -3.57
C MET A 19 -1.68 -7.99 -3.01
N GLY A 20 -1.17 -7.11 -3.89
CA GLY A 20 -0.49 -5.89 -3.47
C GLY A 20 -1.41 -4.97 -2.67
N GLN A 21 -2.66 -4.78 -3.10
CA GLN A 21 -3.63 -3.97 -2.37
C GLN A 21 -3.98 -4.60 -1.02
N ILE A 22 -4.12 -5.93 -0.95
CA ILE A 22 -4.40 -6.64 0.31
C ILE A 22 -3.25 -6.43 1.31
N ILE A 23 -2.00 -6.54 0.85
CA ILE A 23 -0.80 -6.29 1.68
C ILE A 23 -0.72 -4.83 2.12
N ALA A 24 -0.99 -3.88 1.23
CA ALA A 24 -1.01 -2.47 1.55
C ALA A 24 -2.03 -2.15 2.66
N ASN A 25 -3.24 -2.71 2.57
CA ASN A 25 -4.28 -2.54 3.58
C ASN A 25 -3.85 -3.10 4.94
N ALA A 26 -3.24 -4.29 4.98
CA ALA A 26 -2.75 -4.86 6.23
C ALA A 26 -1.72 -3.97 6.94
N PHE A 27 -0.85 -3.27 6.20
CA PHE A 27 0.09 -2.32 6.78
C PHE A 27 -0.56 -1.01 7.25
N ILE A 28 -1.59 -0.55 6.54
CA ILE A 28 -2.42 0.60 6.95
C ILE A 28 -3.15 0.28 8.27
N ASP A 29 -3.72 -0.91 8.39
CA ASP A 29 -4.43 -1.36 9.60
C ASP A 29 -3.49 -1.45 10.82
N GLN A 30 -2.20 -1.67 10.59
CA GLN A 30 -1.14 -1.60 11.61
C GLN A 30 -0.68 -0.17 11.94
N GLY A 31 -1.25 0.85 11.28
CA GLY A 31 -0.92 2.26 11.50
C GLY A 31 0.30 2.76 10.71
N ASN A 32 0.79 2.03 9.71
CA ASN A 32 1.92 2.46 8.89
C ASN A 32 1.52 3.47 7.80
N ASN A 33 2.48 4.28 7.37
CA ASN A 33 2.33 5.12 6.18
C ASN A 33 2.70 4.29 4.94
N VAL A 34 1.75 4.13 4.01
CA VAL A 34 1.92 3.25 2.84
C VAL A 34 1.90 4.04 1.55
N ILE A 35 2.94 3.84 0.73
CA ILE A 35 3.09 4.41 -0.60
C ILE A 35 2.84 3.29 -1.61
N ILE A 36 1.87 3.49 -2.50
CA ILE A 36 1.55 2.52 -3.55
C ILE A 36 2.19 2.98 -4.85
N SER A 37 2.97 2.09 -5.48
CA SER A 37 3.49 2.27 -6.83
C SER A 37 2.90 1.23 -7.77
N GLY A 38 2.34 1.66 -8.88
CA GLY A 38 1.83 0.76 -9.89
C GLY A 38 1.50 1.47 -11.18
N ARG A 39 1.27 0.69 -12.22
CA ARG A 39 0.82 1.22 -13.51
C ARG A 39 -0.65 1.58 -13.38
N SER A 40 -0.97 2.87 -13.36
CA SER A 40 -2.31 3.32 -13.70
C SER A 40 -2.36 3.45 -15.22
N ASN A 41 -3.29 2.77 -15.89
CA ASN A 41 -3.66 3.16 -17.26
C ASN A 41 -4.52 4.45 -17.24
N GLN A 42 -4.31 5.34 -16.27
CA GLN A 42 -4.87 6.68 -16.32
C GLN A 42 -4.07 7.44 -17.37
N LYS A 43 -4.69 7.65 -18.55
CA LYS A 43 -4.24 8.71 -19.45
C LYS A 43 -4.34 10.02 -18.65
N LEU A 44 -3.22 10.75 -18.59
CA LEU A 44 -3.16 12.10 -18.04
C LEU A 44 -4.13 13.02 -18.78
#